data_AF-A0A315CTI9-F1
#
_entry.id   AF-A0A315CTI9-F1
#
_cell.length_a   1.000
_cell.length_b   1.000
_cell.length_c   1.000
_cell.angle_alpha   90.00
_cell.angle_beta   90.00
_cell.angle_gamma   90.00
#
_symmetry.space_group_name_H-M   'P 1'
#
loop_
_entity.id
_entity.type
_entity.pdbx_description
1 polymer ?
#
loop_
_entity_poly.entity_id
_entity_poly.type
_entity_poly.pdbx_seq_one_letter_code
_entity_poly.pdbx_strand_id
1 'polypeptide(L)'
;MQTECSTLCPSFQSVTEEIKWHQADANLGFTGAQHRLGKLYLESASGSDDLYQAYKWLFISVALGNEAARDDLIEVNRRLDYEQIGEAYQLAEDWFEEKFDDDLDRDECNWSPELMKWRFALPLLH
;
A
#
# COMPACT_ATOMS: atom_id res chain seq x y z
N MET A 1 -12.17 36.30 14.93
CA MET A 1 -12.34 34.84 15.01
C MET A 1 -12.42 34.33 13.58
N GLN A 2 -11.30 33.94 12.99
CA GLN A 2 -11.27 33.37 11.64
C GLN A 2 -11.39 31.86 11.78
N THR A 3 -12.62 31.38 11.82
CA THR A 3 -12.94 29.96 11.66
C THR A 3 -12.89 29.63 10.17
N GLU A 4 -11.70 29.45 9.65
CA GLU A 4 -11.45 28.88 8.32
C GLU A 4 -10.39 27.79 8.49
N CYS A 5 -10.80 26.70 9.15
CA CYS A 5 -9.99 25.51 9.22
C CYS A 5 -9.96 24.87 7.82
N SER A 6 -8.87 25.10 7.10
CA SER A 6 -8.15 24.06 6.37
C SER A 6 -9.01 23.15 5.48
N THR A 7 -9.63 23.70 4.45
CA THR A 7 -10.13 22.92 3.30
C THR A 7 -9.41 23.36 2.04
N LEU A 8 -8.08 23.38 2.10
CA LEU A 8 -7.27 23.36 0.89
C LEU A 8 -7.23 21.90 0.46
N CYS A 9 -8.27 21.42 -0.22
CA CYS A 9 -8.12 20.20 -1.01
C CYS A 9 -7.13 20.57 -2.11
N PRO A 10 -5.87 20.06 -2.10
CA PRO A 10 -4.97 20.33 -3.21
C PRO A 10 -5.62 19.82 -4.49
N SER A 11 -5.90 20.72 -5.43
CA SER A 11 -6.34 20.33 -6.76
C SER A 11 -5.11 19.79 -7.48
N PHE A 12 -4.96 18.47 -7.50
CA PHE A 12 -3.87 17.84 -8.24
C PHE A 12 -4.10 18.03 -9.74
N GLN A 13 -3.22 18.78 -10.39
CA GLN A 13 -3.31 19.03 -11.83
C GLN A 13 -2.92 17.80 -12.65
N SER A 14 -2.12 16.89 -12.08
CA SER A 14 -1.63 15.67 -12.71
C SER A 14 -1.63 14.50 -11.74
N VAL A 15 -1.90 13.29 -12.27
CA VAL A 15 -1.78 12.02 -11.52
C VAL A 15 -0.38 11.86 -10.92
N THR A 16 0.67 12.28 -11.65
CA THR A 16 2.05 12.19 -11.18
C THR A 16 2.36 13.11 -10.00
N GLU A 17 1.65 14.23 -9.89
CA GLU A 17 1.77 15.10 -8.73
C GLU A 17 1.02 14.49 -7.54
N GLU A 18 -0.21 14.00 -7.76
CA GLU A 18 -1.01 13.33 -6.74
C GLU A 18 -0.26 12.13 -6.13
N ILE A 19 0.41 11.33 -6.97
CA ILE A 19 1.28 10.24 -6.54
C ILE A 19 2.36 10.75 -5.58
N LYS A 20 3.10 11.80 -5.93
CA LYS A 20 4.18 12.33 -5.07
C LYS A 20 3.67 12.82 -3.71
N TRP A 21 2.51 13.48 -3.71
CA TRP A 21 1.90 13.97 -2.48
C TRP A 21 1.48 12.81 -1.57
N HIS A 22 0.76 11.83 -2.11
CA HIS A 22 0.37 10.67 -1.33
C HIS A 22 1.51 9.72 -1.00
N GLN A 23 2.62 9.75 -1.73
CA GLN A 23 3.79 8.93 -1.44
C GLN A 23 4.43 9.31 -0.11
N ALA A 24 4.48 10.60 0.24
CA ALA A 24 4.97 11.05 1.54
C ALA A 24 4.07 10.54 2.67
N ASP A 25 2.75 10.69 2.54
CA ASP A 25 1.78 10.23 3.53
C ASP A 25 1.73 8.70 3.63
N ALA A 26 1.83 8.01 2.48
CA ALA A 26 1.88 6.56 2.43
C ALA A 26 3.12 6.01 3.13
N ASN A 27 4.26 6.69 2.97
CA ASN A 27 5.50 6.41 3.68
C ASN A 27 5.42 6.72 5.18
N LEU A 28 4.49 7.55 5.64
CA LEU A 28 4.22 7.77 7.07
C LEU A 28 3.28 6.72 7.67
N GLY A 29 2.76 5.78 6.85
CA GLY A 29 1.85 4.74 7.31
C GLY A 29 0.37 5.14 7.27
N PHE A 30 0.01 6.26 6.62
CA PHE A 30 -1.39 6.65 6.50
C PHE A 30 -2.13 5.74 5.51
N THR A 31 -3.00 4.87 6.04
CA THR A 31 -3.72 3.87 5.25
C THR A 31 -4.59 4.45 4.15
N GLY A 32 -5.24 5.59 4.39
CA GLY A 32 -6.02 6.30 3.37
C GLY A 32 -5.16 6.82 2.20
N ALA A 33 -3.94 7.29 2.49
CA ALA A 33 -3.01 7.74 1.46
C ALA A 33 -2.44 6.55 0.67
N GLN A 34 -2.10 5.44 1.35
CA GLN A 34 -1.66 4.21 0.69
C GLN A 34 -2.72 3.65 -0.25
N HIS A 35 -3.98 3.63 0.18
CA HIS A 35 -5.10 3.21 -0.66
C HIS A 35 -5.24 4.10 -1.88
N ARG A 36 -5.25 5.42 -1.68
CA ARG A 36 -5.35 6.39 -2.77
C ARG A 36 -4.19 6.27 -3.75
N LEU A 37 -2.96 6.13 -3.24
CA LEU A 37 -1.75 5.95 -4.03
C LEU A 37 -1.81 4.68 -4.87
N GLY A 38 -2.18 3.55 -4.27
CA GLY A 38 -2.33 2.29 -4.97
C GLY A 38 -3.41 2.33 -6.05
N LYS A 39 -4.52 3.02 -5.79
CA LYS A 39 -5.58 3.24 -6.77
C LYS A 39 -5.11 4.11 -7.94
N LEU A 40 -4.36 5.18 -7.69
CA LEU A 40 -3.80 6.02 -8.74
C LEU A 40 -2.89 5.21 -9.66
N TYR A 41 -1.99 4.41 -9.09
CA TYR A 41 -1.15 3.50 -9.86
C TYR A 41 -1.98 2.52 -10.67
N LEU A 42 -3.06 1.96 -10.11
CA LEU A 42 -3.95 1.04 -10.84
C LEU A 42 -4.66 1.70 -12.03
N GLU A 43 -5.16 2.94 -11.85
CA GLU A 43 -5.86 3.71 -12.87
C GLU A 43 -4.90 4.23 -13.96
N SER A 44 -3.68 4.65 -13.59
CA SER A 44 -2.65 5.10 -14.53
C SER A 44 -1.78 3.97 -15.09
N ALA A 45 -1.93 2.75 -14.59
CA ALA A 45 -1.10 1.61 -14.95
C ALA A 45 -1.19 1.32 -16.45
N SER A 46 -0.08 1.59 -17.13
CA SER A 46 0.09 1.27 -18.55
C SER A 46 0.97 0.03 -18.76
N GLY A 47 1.66 -0.42 -17.72
CA GLY A 47 2.51 -1.62 -17.72
C GLY A 47 2.46 -2.40 -16.40
N SER A 48 3.22 -3.49 -16.34
CA SER A 48 3.34 -4.34 -15.15
C SER A 48 4.00 -3.64 -13.96
N ASP A 49 4.99 -2.77 -14.22
CA ASP A 49 5.72 -2.05 -13.16
C ASP A 49 4.79 -1.17 -12.31
N ASP A 50 3.84 -0.47 -12.95
CA ASP A 50 2.84 0.35 -12.26
C ASP A 50 1.89 -0.52 -11.43
N LEU A 51 1.52 -1.70 -11.96
CA LEU A 51 0.67 -2.66 -11.24
C LEU A 51 1.38 -3.23 -10.01
N TYR A 52 2.70 -3.40 -10.04
CA TYR A 52 3.46 -3.86 -8.88
C TYR A 52 3.42 -2.82 -7.76
N GLN A 53 3.56 -1.54 -8.10
CA GLN A 53 3.41 -0.45 -7.13
C GLN A 53 1.97 -0.34 -6.63
N ALA A 54 0.98 -0.50 -7.51
CA ALA A 54 -0.44 -0.53 -7.11
C ALA A 54 -0.69 -1.63 -6.07
N TYR A 55 -0.25 -2.86 -6.36
CA TYR A 55 -0.38 -4.00 -5.46
C TYR A 55 0.30 -3.72 -4.12
N LYS A 56 1.55 -3.27 -4.14
CA LYS A 56 2.32 -2.94 -2.92
C LYS A 56 1.52 -2.04 -1.98
N TRP A 57 1.06 -0.89 -2.47
CA TRP A 57 0.40 0.11 -1.63
C TRP A 57 -0.98 -0.34 -1.16
N LEU A 58 -1.73 -1.03 -2.01
CA LEU A 58 -3.04 -1.59 -1.63
C LEU A 58 -2.88 -2.69 -0.57
N PHE A 59 -1.89 -3.57 -0.74
CA PHE A 59 -1.59 -4.63 0.22
C PHE A 59 -1.21 -4.07 1.58
N ILE A 60 -0.30 -3.08 1.63
CA ILE A 60 0.09 -2.42 2.88
C ILE A 60 -1.13 -1.77 3.54
N SER A 61 -1.97 -1.08 2.76
CA SER A 61 -3.18 -0.43 3.28
C SER A 61 -4.14 -1.45 3.93
N VAL A 62 -4.37 -2.59 3.28
CA VAL A 62 -5.17 -3.70 3.83
C VAL A 62 -4.53 -4.28 5.07
N ALA A 63 -3.22 -4.51 5.06
CA ALA A 63 -2.47 -5.06 6.19
C ALA A 63 -2.51 -4.16 7.43
N LEU A 64 -2.56 -2.84 7.22
CA LEU A 64 -2.75 -1.84 8.29
C LEU A 64 -4.22 -1.63 8.69
N GLY A 65 -5.15 -2.40 8.13
CA GLY A 65 -6.56 -2.46 8.54
C GLY A 65 -7.54 -1.69 7.67
N ASN A 66 -7.13 -1.20 6.50
CA ASN A 66 -8.05 -0.54 5.56
C ASN A 66 -8.69 -1.55 4.61
N GLU A 67 -9.88 -2.04 4.99
CA GLU A 67 -10.64 -3.00 4.18
C GLU A 67 -11.12 -2.42 2.85
N ALA A 68 -11.23 -1.09 2.71
CA ALA A 68 -11.66 -0.47 1.45
C ALA A 68 -10.64 -0.67 0.32
N ALA A 69 -9.37 -0.88 0.65
CA ALA A 69 -8.32 -1.19 -0.33
C ALA A 69 -8.37 -2.64 -0.83
N ARG A 70 -9.16 -3.51 -0.20
CA ARG A 70 -9.25 -4.94 -0.55
C ARG A 70 -9.89 -5.17 -1.91
N ASP A 71 -10.93 -4.42 -2.25
CA ASP A 71 -11.62 -4.55 -3.54
C ASP A 71 -10.68 -4.16 -4.68
N ASP A 72 -9.94 -3.06 -4.52
CA ASP A 72 -8.94 -2.62 -5.48
C ASP A 72 -7.77 -3.62 -5.57
N LEU A 73 -7.33 -4.20 -4.44
CA LEU A 73 -6.29 -5.24 -4.43
C LEU A 73 -6.70 -6.48 -5.24
N ILE A 74 -7.97 -6.90 -5.13
CA ILE A 74 -8.53 -8.00 -5.92
C ILE A 74 -8.50 -7.65 -7.42
N GLU A 75 -8.80 -6.40 -7.77
CA GLU A 75 -8.71 -5.94 -9.16
C GLU A 75 -7.28 -5.98 -9.70
N VAL A 76 -6.29 -5.54 -8.91
CA VAL A 76 -4.88 -5.63 -9.30
C VAL A 76 -4.45 -7.08 -9.51
N ASN A 77 -4.86 -7.98 -8.61
CA ASN A 77 -4.57 -9.41 -8.72
C ASN A 77 -5.22 -10.09 -9.92
N ARG A 78 -6.28 -9.51 -10.49
CA ARG A 78 -6.87 -10.00 -11.76
C ARG A 78 -6.08 -9.54 -12.97
N ARG A 79 -5.29 -8.47 -12.85
CA ARG A 79 -4.44 -7.91 -13.92
C ARG A 79 -3.02 -8.48 -13.89
N LEU A 80 -2.57 -8.97 -12.74
CA LEU A 80 -1.24 -9.56 -12.53
C LEU A 80 -1.27 -11.09 -12.55
N ASP A 81 -0.21 -11.71 -13.07
CA ASP A 81 0.03 -13.15 -12.97
C ASP A 81 0.58 -13.56 -11.59
N TYR A 82 0.53 -14.85 -11.28
CA TYR A 82 0.98 -15.39 -9.99
C TYR A 82 2.45 -15.04 -9.67
N GLU A 83 3.34 -15.13 -10.66
CA GLU A 83 4.76 -14.79 -10.49
C GLU A 83 4.94 -13.32 -10.15
N GLN A 84 4.20 -12.46 -10.86
CA GLN A 84 4.21 -11.02 -10.69
C GLN A 84 3.65 -10.55 -9.34
N ILE A 85 2.60 -11.23 -8.86
CA ILE A 85 2.06 -11.00 -7.51
C ILE A 85 3.13 -11.31 -6.45
N GLY A 86 3.93 -12.35 -6.66
CA GLY A 86 5.07 -12.68 -5.79
C GLY A 86 6.12 -11.57 -5.74
N GLU A 87 6.49 -11.00 -6.89
CA GLU A 87 7.41 -9.86 -6.97
C GLU A 87 6.83 -8.61 -6.28
N ALA A 88 5.58 -8.28 -6.57
CA ALA A 88 4.90 -7.12 -6.00
C ALA A 88 4.72 -7.25 -4.48
N TYR A 89 4.50 -8.46 -3.99
CA TYR A 89 4.45 -8.77 -2.56
C TYR A 89 5.80 -8.56 -1.87
N GLN A 90 6.91 -8.99 -2.50
CA GLN A 90 8.25 -8.73 -1.95
C GLN A 90 8.51 -7.23 -1.78
N LEU A 91 8.04 -6.40 -2.71
CA LEU A 91 8.15 -4.93 -2.57
C LEU A 91 7.35 -4.37 -1.38
N ALA A 92 6.25 -5.02 -1.00
CA ALA A 92 5.50 -4.65 0.20
C ALA A 92 6.23 -5.12 1.47
N GLU A 93 6.79 -6.32 1.47
CA GLU A 93 7.61 -6.83 2.59
C GLU A 93 8.83 -5.95 2.82
N ASP A 94 9.57 -5.59 1.77
CA ASP A 94 10.74 -4.70 1.85
C ASP A 94 10.38 -3.34 2.49
N TRP A 95 9.20 -2.80 2.20
CA TRP A 95 8.72 -1.59 2.86
C TRP A 95 8.45 -1.79 4.35
N PHE A 96 7.90 -2.94 4.74
CA PHE A 96 7.74 -3.28 6.15
C PHE A 96 9.10 -3.51 6.82
N GLU A 97 10.06 -4.13 6.16
CA GLU A 97 11.40 -4.30 6.70
C GLU A 97 12.06 -2.93 6.94
N GLU A 98 12.07 -2.05 5.93
CA GLU A 98 12.63 -0.69 6.06
C GLU A 98 11.98 0.13 7.20
N LYS A 99 10.65 0.01 7.37
CA LYS A 99 9.93 0.79 8.39
C LYS A 99 10.02 0.25 9.81
N PHE A 100 10.34 -1.03 9.96
CA PHE A 100 10.35 -1.71 11.25
C PHE A 100 11.77 -2.14 11.68
N ASP A 101 12.83 -1.70 10.96
CA ASP A 101 14.23 -1.99 11.31
C ASP A 101 14.83 -1.05 12.39
N ASP A 102 14.11 -0.01 12.82
CA ASP A 102 14.58 0.87 13.90
C ASP A 102 14.22 0.27 15.28
N ASP A 103 15.24 -0.31 15.93
CA ASP A 103 15.38 -0.45 17.39
C ASP A 103 14.54 -1.53 18.11
N LEU A 104 14.83 -2.82 17.92
CA LEU A 104 14.71 -3.79 19.03
C LEU A 104 15.90 -4.75 19.08
N ASP A 105 16.55 -4.74 20.25
CA ASP A 105 17.37 -5.83 20.73
C ASP A 105 16.76 -7.20 20.35
N ARG A 106 17.68 -8.06 19.91
CA ARG A 106 17.56 -9.39 19.30
C ARG A 106 16.85 -10.48 20.12
N ASP A 107 15.85 -10.17 20.95
CA ASP A 107 15.28 -11.18 21.87
C ASP A 107 13.77 -11.42 21.81
N GLU A 108 12.92 -10.59 21.18
CA GLU A 108 11.48 -10.93 21.06
C GLU A 108 10.83 -10.43 19.76
N CYS A 109 11.14 -11.08 18.63
CA CYS A 109 10.30 -10.99 17.42
C CYS A 109 9.00 -11.79 17.59
N ASN A 110 8.16 -11.40 18.55
CA ASN A 110 6.75 -11.79 18.56
C ASN A 110 6.01 -10.89 17.58
N TRP A 111 6.21 -11.13 16.28
CA TRP A 111 5.34 -10.59 15.25
C TRP A 111 3.90 -10.89 15.64
N SER A 112 3.03 -9.88 15.67
CA SER A 112 1.61 -10.10 15.92
C SER A 112 1.13 -11.20 14.97
N PRO A 113 0.46 -12.26 15.46
CA PRO A 113 0.04 -13.38 14.61
C PRO A 113 -0.84 -12.95 13.43
N GLU A 114 -1.49 -11.78 13.52
CA GLU A 114 -2.17 -11.11 12.41
C GLU A 114 -1.25 -10.82 11.21
N LEU A 115 -0.05 -10.26 11.44
CA LEU A 115 0.93 -9.99 10.38
C LEU A 115 1.49 -11.28 9.77
N MET A 116 1.72 -12.31 10.60
CA MET A 116 2.11 -13.63 10.09
C MET A 116 1.00 -14.33 9.29
N LYS A 117 -0.29 -14.07 9.56
CA LYS A 117 -1.39 -14.60 8.72
C LYS A 117 -1.27 -14.09 7.29
N TRP A 118 -0.84 -12.85 7.10
CA TRP A 118 -0.69 -12.26 5.77
C TRP A 118 0.57 -12.73 5.02
N ARG A 119 1.65 -13.10 5.74
CA ARG A 119 2.83 -13.80 5.17
C ARG A 119 2.48 -15.11 4.45
N PHE A 120 1.43 -15.78 4.89
CA PHE A 120 0.90 -17.00 4.26
C PHE A 120 -0.39 -16.76 3.49
N ALA A 121 -0.90 -15.52 3.44
CA ALA A 121 -2.02 -15.12 2.59
C ALA A 121 -1.56 -14.82 1.15
N LEU A 122 -0.69 -15.68 0.63
CA LEU A 122 -0.80 -16.08 -0.77
C LEU A 122 -2.27 -16.44 -1.04
N PRO A 123 -2.80 -16.11 -2.23
CA PRO A 123 -4.22 -15.99 -2.50
C PRO A 123 -4.95 -17.19 -1.90
N LEU A 124 -5.76 -16.94 -0.88
CA LEU A 124 -6.82 -17.86 -0.53
C LEU A 124 -7.83 -17.79 -1.68
N LEU A 125 -7.45 -18.49 -2.76
CA LEU A 125 -8.37 -19.08 -3.68
C LEU A 125 -9.25 -20.02 -2.83
N HIS A 126 -10.53 -19.69 -2.83
CA HIS A 126 -11.68 -20.38 -2.21
C HIS A 126 -12.10 -19.91 -0.81
#